data_AF-A0A2D6M305-F1
#
_entry.id   AF-A0A2D6M305-F1
#
_cell.length_a   1.000
_cell.length_b   1.000
_cell.length_c   1.000
_cell.angle_alpha   90.00
_cell.angle_beta   90.00
_cell.angle_gamma   90.00
#
_symmetry.space_group_name_H-M   'P 1'
#
loop_
_entity.id
_entity.type
_entity.pdbx_description
1 polymer ?
#
loop_
_entity_poly.entity_id
_entity_poly.type
_entity_poly.pdbx_seq_one_letter_code
_entity_poly.pdbx_strand_id
1 'polypeptide(L)'
;IEGPHPDDLFWIDGISQQAVMFGLPEARAFTPDRWLEDGDTVFVGKTSFQVLHCPGHTPGHVVFFEESSRLALVGDVLFKGSIGRTDFPKGDHATLIRSIRENLWPLGDDVTFIPGHGPNSTFGEERRSNPFVAD
;
A
#
# COMPACT_ATOMS: atom_id res chain seq x y z
N ILE A 1 -8.32 3.54 16.08
CA ILE A 1 -8.10 3.38 14.64
C ILE A 1 -6.65 3.74 14.38
N GLU A 2 -5.85 2.76 13.95
CA GLU A 2 -4.52 3.05 13.39
C GLU A 2 -4.71 3.50 11.94
N GLY A 3 -4.05 4.60 11.56
CA GLY A 3 -4.13 5.21 10.25
C GLY A 3 -2.97 4.78 9.33
N PRO A 4 -2.87 5.39 8.13
CA PRO A 4 -1.73 5.20 7.24
C PRO A 4 -0.50 5.97 7.76
N HIS A 5 0.48 6.22 6.90
CA HIS A 5 1.55 7.17 7.16
C HIS A 5 1.03 8.63 7.15
N PRO A 6 1.58 9.56 7.96
CA PRO A 6 1.08 10.94 8.07
C PRO A 6 0.99 11.71 6.74
N ASP A 7 1.77 11.31 5.74
CA ASP A 7 1.77 11.93 4.42
C ASP A 7 0.42 11.86 3.68
N ASP A 8 -0.48 10.95 4.08
CA ASP A 8 -1.86 10.87 3.56
C ASP A 8 -2.87 11.73 4.33
N LEU A 9 -2.44 12.54 5.32
CA LEU A 9 -3.32 13.45 6.05
C LEU A 9 -4.13 14.35 5.11
N PHE A 10 -3.51 14.87 4.04
CA PHE A 10 -4.21 15.72 3.07
C PHE A 10 -5.35 14.99 2.33
N TRP A 11 -5.25 13.67 2.15
CA TRP A 11 -6.34 12.88 1.60
C TRP A 11 -7.48 12.73 2.60
N ILE A 12 -7.16 12.48 3.87
CA ILE A 12 -8.15 12.36 4.94
C ILE A 12 -8.89 13.68 5.15
N ASP A 13 -8.18 14.81 5.18
CA ASP A 13 -8.77 16.14 5.29
C ASP A 13 -9.67 16.48 4.08
N GLY A 14 -9.33 15.97 2.90
CA GLY A 14 -10.07 16.17 1.65
C GLY A 14 -11.25 15.22 1.42
N ILE A 15 -11.48 14.23 2.28
CA ILE A 15 -12.38 13.10 1.98
C ILE A 15 -13.84 13.53 1.75
N SER A 16 -14.31 14.55 2.47
CA SER A 16 -15.68 15.08 2.31
C SER A 16 -15.89 15.71 0.93
N GLN A 17 -14.89 16.43 0.41
CA GLN A 17 -14.97 17.03 -0.93
C GLN A 17 -14.87 15.95 -2.02
N GLN A 18 -14.01 14.94 -1.83
CA GLN A 18 -13.91 13.82 -2.76
C GLN A 18 -15.21 13.02 -2.84
N ALA A 19 -15.86 12.76 -1.70
CA ALA A 19 -17.14 12.05 -1.67
C ALA A 19 -18.18 12.75 -2.57
N VAL A 20 -18.28 14.07 -2.49
CA VAL A 20 -19.16 14.86 -3.38
C VAL A 20 -18.73 14.73 -4.84
N MET A 21 -17.44 14.89 -5.14
CA MET A 21 -16.92 14.83 -6.51
C MET A 21 -17.20 13.50 -7.20
N PHE A 22 -17.11 12.39 -6.46
CA PHE A 22 -17.34 11.04 -6.97
C PHE A 22 -18.79 10.55 -6.83
N GLY A 23 -19.70 11.38 -6.28
CA GLY A 23 -21.10 10.99 -6.06
C GLY A 23 -21.27 9.87 -5.01
N LEU A 24 -20.36 9.79 -4.04
CA LEU A 24 -20.38 8.83 -2.95
C LEU A 24 -21.18 9.38 -1.75
N PRO A 25 -21.63 8.50 -0.82
CA PRO A 25 -22.22 8.92 0.45
C PRO A 25 -21.30 9.86 1.24
N GLU A 26 -21.88 10.65 2.15
CA GLU A 26 -21.12 11.56 3.02
C GLU A 26 -19.99 10.82 3.74
N ALA A 27 -18.75 11.25 3.49
CA ALA A 27 -17.56 10.83 4.22
C ALA A 27 -17.06 11.98 5.10
N ARG A 28 -16.57 11.66 6.29
CA ARG A 28 -16.05 12.64 7.24
C ARG A 28 -14.56 12.44 7.42
N ALA A 29 -13.83 13.54 7.41
CA ALA A 29 -12.44 13.55 7.86
C ALA A 29 -12.37 13.02 9.29
N PHE A 30 -11.26 12.38 9.62
CA PHE A 30 -10.98 11.87 10.96
C PHE A 30 -9.49 12.02 11.26
N THR A 31 -9.13 11.93 12.53
CA THR A 31 -7.73 11.80 12.92
C THR A 31 -7.55 10.39 13.48
N PRO A 32 -6.64 9.57 12.93
CA PRO A 32 -6.36 8.27 13.52
C PRO A 32 -5.75 8.45 14.92
N ASP A 33 -5.94 7.46 15.79
CA ASP A 33 -5.36 7.47 17.14
C ASP A 33 -3.84 7.29 17.09
N ARG A 34 -3.34 6.68 16.01
CA ARG A 34 -1.93 6.43 15.73
C ARG A 34 -1.68 6.46 14.22
N TRP A 35 -0.60 7.12 13.82
CA TRP A 35 -0.04 7.01 12.46
C TRP A 35 1.00 5.90 12.41
N LEU A 36 1.18 5.32 11.24
CA LEU A 36 2.14 4.23 11.03
C LEU A 36 3.36 4.73 10.26
N GLU A 37 4.54 4.39 10.77
CA GLU A 37 5.83 4.68 10.16
C GLU A 37 6.46 3.42 9.57
N ASP A 38 7.48 3.58 8.71
CA ASP A 38 8.27 2.43 8.26
C ASP A 38 8.94 1.70 9.43
N GLY A 39 8.89 0.36 9.42
CA GLY A 39 9.46 -0.48 10.48
C GLY A 39 8.59 -0.64 11.73
N ASP A 40 7.41 -0.01 11.77
CA ASP A 40 6.43 -0.25 12.83
C ASP A 40 5.92 -1.70 12.83
N THR A 41 5.32 -2.11 13.96
CA THR A 41 4.55 -3.35 14.07
C THR A 41 3.10 -3.06 14.44
N VAL A 42 2.19 -3.76 13.78
CA VAL A 42 0.74 -3.79 14.08
C VAL A 42 0.32 -5.18 14.54
N PHE A 43 -0.55 -5.25 15.54
CA PHE A 43 -1.05 -6.52 16.09
C PHE A 43 -2.54 -6.69 15.82
N VAL A 44 -2.90 -7.86 15.31
CA VAL A 44 -4.30 -8.33 15.23
C VAL A 44 -4.40 -9.62 16.03
N GLY A 45 -4.85 -9.50 17.28
CA GLY A 45 -4.81 -10.60 18.24
C GLY A 45 -3.36 -11.01 18.55
N LYS A 46 -2.95 -12.21 18.10
CA LYS A 46 -1.59 -12.73 18.25
C LYS A 46 -0.73 -12.60 16.99
N THR A 47 -1.33 -12.15 15.89
CA THR A 47 -0.64 -11.98 14.61
C THR A 47 0.02 -10.62 14.58
N SER A 48 1.30 -10.57 14.22
CA SER A 48 2.08 -9.35 14.05
C SER A 48 2.33 -9.06 12.58
N PHE A 49 2.10 -7.83 12.15
CA PHE A 49 2.40 -7.35 10.82
C PHE A 49 3.51 -6.31 10.91
N GLN A 50 4.57 -6.51 10.13
CA GLN A 50 5.57 -5.48 9.86
C GLN A 50 4.96 -4.45 8.91
N VAL A 51 5.18 -3.17 9.21
CA VAL A 51 4.73 -2.07 8.36
C VAL A 51 5.88 -1.62 7.48
N LEU A 52 5.59 -1.48 6.19
CA LEU A 52 6.53 -0.96 5.19
C LEU A 52 5.92 0.27 4.54
N HIS A 53 6.60 1.40 4.59
CA HIS A 53 6.17 2.62 3.90
C HIS A 53 6.46 2.47 2.40
N CYS A 54 5.41 2.45 1.58
CA CYS A 54 5.50 2.19 0.15
C CYS A 54 4.85 3.31 -0.67
N PRO A 55 5.40 4.54 -0.65
CA PRO A 55 4.80 5.68 -1.34
C PRO A 55 4.82 5.51 -2.86
N GLY A 56 3.93 6.25 -3.52
CA GLY A 56 3.95 6.44 -4.98
C GLY A 56 2.55 6.38 -5.60
N HIS A 57 1.71 5.44 -5.17
CA HIS A 57 0.27 5.49 -5.47
C HIS A 57 -0.39 6.66 -4.72
N THR A 58 -0.18 6.69 -3.40
CA THR A 58 -0.36 7.86 -2.52
C THR A 58 0.95 8.06 -1.75
N PRO A 59 1.22 9.26 -1.22
CA PRO A 59 2.47 9.50 -0.48
C PRO A 59 2.48 8.82 0.91
N GLY A 60 1.33 8.55 1.51
CA GLY A 60 1.22 7.87 2.81
C GLY A 60 0.92 6.37 2.75
N HIS A 61 1.04 5.73 1.59
CA HIS A 61 0.69 4.32 1.43
C HIS A 61 1.61 3.40 2.24
N VAL A 62 1.03 2.43 2.95
CA VAL A 62 1.76 1.42 3.73
C VAL A 62 1.32 0.01 3.36
N VAL A 63 2.26 -0.92 3.45
CA VAL A 63 2.07 -2.36 3.24
C VAL A 63 2.22 -3.09 4.57
N PHE A 64 1.42 -4.13 4.77
CA PHE A 64 1.51 -4.99 5.95
C PHE A 64 2.07 -6.36 5.56
N PHE A 65 3.19 -6.76 6.16
CA PHE A 65 3.81 -8.04 5.92
C PHE A 65 3.75 -8.95 7.15
N GLU A 66 3.22 -10.15 6.99
CA GLU A 66 3.18 -11.18 8.02
C GLU A 66 4.19 -12.27 7.68
N GLU A 67 5.26 -12.34 8.45
CA GLU A 67 6.45 -13.13 8.13
C GLU A 67 6.20 -14.64 8.20
N SER A 68 5.40 -15.11 9.16
CA SER A 68 5.25 -16.55 9.41
C SER A 68 4.44 -17.28 8.32
N SER A 69 3.42 -16.63 7.77
CA SER A 69 2.63 -17.14 6.65
C SER A 69 3.12 -16.66 5.28
N ARG A 70 4.14 -15.79 5.23
CA ARG A 70 4.70 -15.22 4.00
C ARG A 70 3.62 -14.53 3.17
N LEU A 71 2.84 -13.68 3.83
CA LEU A 71 1.70 -12.96 3.26
C LEU A 71 1.89 -11.45 3.38
N ALA A 72 1.65 -10.71 2.29
CA ALA A 72 1.64 -9.26 2.28
C ALA A 72 0.28 -8.68 1.86
N LEU A 73 -0.22 -7.70 2.59
CA LEU A 73 -1.36 -6.88 2.16
C LEU A 73 -0.82 -5.58 1.57
N VAL A 74 -0.85 -5.48 0.23
CA VAL A 74 -0.12 -4.42 -0.49
C VAL A 74 -1.00 -3.26 -0.96
N GLY A 75 -2.32 -3.36 -0.76
CA GLY A 75 -3.27 -2.37 -1.26
C GLY A 75 -3.04 -2.08 -2.74
N ASP A 76 -2.99 -0.80 -3.09
CA ASP A 76 -2.84 -0.33 -4.46
C ASP A 76 -1.38 -0.05 -4.86
N VAL A 77 -0.40 -0.63 -4.16
CA VAL A 77 1.02 -0.55 -4.56
C VAL A 77 1.29 -1.48 -5.75
N LEU A 78 0.92 -2.75 -5.63
CA LEU A 78 1.22 -3.80 -6.61
C LEU A 78 -0.03 -4.61 -6.94
N PHE A 79 -0.23 -4.89 -8.23
CA PHE A 79 -1.30 -5.74 -8.73
C PHE A 79 -0.72 -6.89 -9.55
N LYS A 80 -1.51 -7.95 -9.78
CA LYS A 80 -1.11 -9.01 -10.70
C LYS A 80 -0.94 -8.47 -12.13
N GLY A 81 0.30 -8.42 -12.62
CA GLY A 81 0.67 -7.90 -13.93
C GLY A 81 0.54 -6.39 -14.10
N SER A 82 0.39 -5.61 -13.02
CA SER A 82 0.28 -4.14 -13.07
C SER A 82 0.72 -3.50 -11.75
N ILE A 83 0.61 -2.17 -11.65
CA ILE A 83 0.89 -1.37 -10.45
C ILE A 83 -0.22 -0.34 -10.21
N GLY A 84 -0.22 0.28 -9.03
CA GLY A 84 -1.07 1.44 -8.72
C GLY A 84 -0.94 2.57 -9.72
N ARG A 85 -2.04 3.31 -9.94
CA ARG A 85 -1.99 4.57 -10.68
C ARG A 85 -1.23 5.63 -9.88
N THR A 86 -0.62 6.60 -10.55
CA THR A 86 0.22 7.63 -9.89
C THR A 86 -0.07 9.05 -10.38
N ASP A 87 -1.22 9.25 -11.02
CA ASP A 87 -1.61 10.51 -11.66
C ASP A 87 -2.51 11.41 -10.78
N PHE A 88 -2.89 10.93 -9.59
CA PHE A 88 -3.58 11.75 -8.59
C PHE A 88 -2.60 12.64 -7.81
N PRO A 89 -3.11 13.70 -7.13
CA PRO A 89 -2.29 14.57 -6.29
C PRO A 89 -1.28 13.81 -5.42
N LYS A 90 -0.01 14.20 -5.54
CA LYS A 90 1.15 13.61 -4.86
C LYS A 90 1.43 12.13 -5.18
N GLY A 91 0.78 11.55 -6.19
CA GLY A 91 1.23 10.30 -6.79
C GLY A 91 2.52 10.51 -7.58
N ASP A 92 3.42 9.53 -7.57
CA ASP A 92 4.71 9.58 -8.27
C ASP A 92 5.13 8.19 -8.76
N HIS A 93 5.24 8.04 -10.09
CA HIS A 93 5.52 6.77 -10.73
C HIS A 93 6.90 6.21 -10.36
N ALA A 94 7.95 7.05 -10.40
CA ALA A 94 9.30 6.60 -10.10
C ALA A 94 9.43 6.16 -8.65
N THR A 95 8.74 6.84 -7.74
CA THR A 95 8.66 6.49 -6.32
C THR A 95 7.93 5.17 -6.13
N LEU A 96 6.80 4.94 -6.81
CA LEU A 96 6.10 3.66 -6.74
C LEU A 96 6.98 2.49 -7.17
N ILE A 97 7.70 2.62 -8.29
CA ILE A 97 8.62 1.59 -8.79
C ILE A 97 9.75 1.32 -7.78
N ARG A 98 10.33 2.36 -7.18
CA ARG A 98 11.35 2.21 -6.13
C ARG A 98 10.79 1.51 -4.90
N SER A 99 9.62 1.94 -4.38
CA SER A 99 8.95 1.31 -3.25
C SER A 99 8.75 -0.19 -3.46
N ILE A 100 8.29 -0.60 -4.65
CA ILE A 100 8.11 -2.03 -4.96
C ILE A 100 9.45 -2.78 -4.93
N ARG A 101 10.46 -2.25 -5.65
CA ARG A 101 11.75 -2.95 -5.79
C ARG A 101 12.59 -2.96 -4.51
N GLU A 102 12.56 -1.89 -3.74
CA GLU A 102 13.40 -1.73 -2.55
C GLU A 102 12.73 -2.25 -1.29
N ASN A 103 11.39 -2.28 -1.22
CA ASN A 103 10.68 -2.72 -0.01
C ASN A 103 10.01 -4.09 -0.17
N LEU A 104 9.51 -4.46 -1.35
CA LEU A 104 8.78 -5.73 -1.54
C LEU A 104 9.68 -6.87 -2.00
N TRP A 105 10.56 -6.66 -2.98
CA TRP A 105 11.42 -7.74 -3.49
C TRP A 105 12.36 -8.33 -2.43
N PRO A 106 12.94 -7.55 -1.51
CA PRO A 106 13.79 -8.10 -0.46
C PRO A 106 13.05 -9.03 0.52
N LEU A 107 11.71 -8.97 0.57
CA LEU A 107 10.92 -9.85 1.44
C LEU A 107 10.98 -11.30 0.98
N GLY A 108 11.16 -11.56 -0.32
CA GLY A 108 11.36 -12.88 -0.92
C GLY A 108 10.30 -13.30 -1.94
N ASP A 109 10.72 -14.10 -2.92
CA ASP A 109 9.90 -14.50 -4.07
C ASP A 109 8.69 -15.38 -3.71
N ASP A 110 8.76 -16.08 -2.58
CA ASP A 110 7.72 -16.97 -2.06
C ASP A 110 6.57 -16.21 -1.37
N VAL A 111 6.70 -14.90 -1.16
CA VAL A 111 5.65 -14.10 -0.53
C VAL A 111 4.46 -13.96 -1.45
N THR A 112 3.30 -14.41 -0.96
CA THR A 112 2.00 -14.15 -1.60
C THR A 112 1.53 -12.75 -1.21
N PHE A 113 0.94 -12.00 -2.14
CA PHE A 113 0.30 -10.74 -1.80
C PHE A 113 -1.19 -10.70 -2.13
N ILE A 114 -1.92 -9.95 -1.32
CA ILE A 114 -3.33 -9.58 -1.52
C ILE A 114 -3.36 -8.10 -1.95
N PRO A 115 -3.72 -7.81 -3.22
CA PRO A 115 -3.87 -6.44 -3.68
C PRO A 115 -5.17 -5.80 -3.19
N GLY A 116 -5.28 -4.47 -3.29
CA GLY A 116 -6.54 -3.76 -3.11
C GLY A 116 -7.59 -4.10 -4.17
N HIS A 117 -7.13 -4.52 -5.36
CA HIS A 117 -7.97 -4.88 -6.49
C HIS A 117 -7.43 -6.09 -7.27
N GLY A 118 -8.35 -6.89 -7.81
CA GLY A 118 -8.02 -8.03 -8.66
C GLY A 118 -7.54 -9.27 -7.89
N PRO A 119 -6.95 -10.25 -8.59
CA PRO A 119 -6.52 -11.51 -7.99
C PRO A 119 -5.17 -11.40 -7.28
N ASN A 120 -4.96 -12.27 -6.30
CA ASN A 120 -3.66 -12.46 -5.65
C ASN A 120 -2.57 -12.93 -6.64
N SER A 121 -1.32 -12.64 -6.30
CA SER A 121 -0.12 -13.15 -6.98
C SER A 121 1.02 -13.34 -5.97
N THR A 122 2.24 -13.61 -6.43
CA THR A 122 3.44 -13.66 -5.58
C THR A 122 4.47 -12.65 -6.04
N PHE A 123 5.34 -12.20 -5.13
CA PHE A 123 6.42 -11.29 -5.51
C PHE A 123 7.35 -11.89 -6.55
N GLY A 124 7.65 -13.19 -6.45
CA GLY A 124 8.47 -13.88 -7.46
C GLY A 124 7.81 -13.93 -8.84
N GLU A 125 6.48 -14.04 -8.92
CA GLU A 125 5.79 -13.98 -10.22
C GLU A 125 5.89 -12.58 -10.83
N GLU A 126 5.60 -11.55 -10.04
CA GLU A 126 5.64 -10.16 -10.53
C GLU A 126 7.07 -9.71 -10.85
N ARG A 127 8.08 -10.14 -10.10
CA ARG A 127 9.48 -9.85 -10.40
C ARG A 127 9.94 -10.48 -11.73
N ARG A 128 9.32 -11.60 -12.16
CA ARG A 128 9.62 -12.23 -13.45
C ARG A 128 8.86 -11.61 -14.62
N SER A 129 7.61 -11.23 -14.42
CA SER A 129 6.67 -11.01 -15.54
C SER A 129 5.95 -9.66 -15.53
N ASN A 130 5.97 -8.90 -14.43
CA ASN A 130 5.28 -7.64 -14.35
C ASN A 130 5.98 -6.58 -15.22
N PRO A 131 5.32 -6.01 -16.24
CA PRO A 131 5.98 -5.14 -17.23
C PRO A 131 6.50 -3.82 -16.65
N PHE A 132 6.13 -3.47 -15.42
CA PHE A 132 6.55 -2.24 -14.76
C PHE A 132 7.75 -2.43 -13.83
N VAL A 133 7.85 -3.60 -13.17
CA VAL A 133 8.74 -3.79 -12.00
C VAL A 133 9.62 -5.03 -12.07
N ALA A 134 9.53 -5.83 -13.12
CA ALA A 134 10.41 -6.97 -13.34
C ALA A 134 11.90 -6.58 -13.34
N ASP A 135 12.78 -7.50 -12.94
CA ASP A 135 14.24 -7.33 -12.91
C ASP A 135 15.03 -8.57 -13.35
#